data_AF-A0A521G1T2-F1
#
_entry.id   AF-A0A521G1T2-F1
#
_cell.length_a   1.000
_cell.length_b   1.000
_cell.length_c   1.000
_cell.angle_alpha   90.00
_cell.angle_beta   90.00
_cell.angle_gamma   90.00
#
_symmetry.space_group_name_H-M   'P 1'
#
loop_
_entity.id
_entity.type
_entity.pdbx_description
1 polymer ?
#
loop_
_entity_poly.entity_id
_entity_poly.type
_entity_poly.pdbx_seq_one_letter_code
_entity_poly.pdbx_strand_id
1 'polypeptide(L)'
;MARAQCSKKRRKEKITWRERNAVKKEEKKKIQLEHLNPLRLFLVECHFRLAEIRRRVKQSDSNKCDIFLFEKNPDGIKNKEDLWFNREGCYLVSSCYLAACLFSCLNRVRESVPFLELSKTDDTRLLALSTKVSLRFLRNFGIFYVSQFSIGHDLYNRAENRLLTYREFCNLLRSEDAIWFSRLIEYFIQTGQGQNLERIDEALAAMAELSSFLDSAVGGGESLGQRYRSEGVEAI
;
A
#
# COMPACT_ATOMS: atom_id res chain seq x y z
N MET A 1 -25.12 -39.72 -52.77
CA MET A 1 -24.10 -39.13 -51.88
C MET A 1 -24.40 -37.65 -51.59
N ALA A 2 -25.37 -37.32 -50.74
CA ALA A 2 -25.64 -35.91 -50.36
C ALA A 2 -26.48 -35.76 -49.06
N ARG A 3 -26.24 -36.58 -48.02
CA ARG A 3 -26.96 -36.44 -46.73
C ARG A 3 -26.08 -36.61 -45.47
N ALA A 4 -24.76 -36.48 -45.59
CA ALA A 4 -23.84 -36.71 -44.46
C ALA A 4 -23.05 -35.46 -43.99
N GLN A 5 -23.33 -34.25 -44.52
CA GLN A 5 -22.50 -33.07 -44.25
C GLN A 5 -23.19 -31.90 -43.55
N CYS A 6 -24.41 -32.06 -43.04
CA CYS A 6 -25.13 -30.98 -42.36
C CYS A 6 -25.54 -31.34 -40.92
N SER A 7 -24.62 -31.92 -40.13
CA SER A 7 -24.82 -32.08 -38.67
C SER A 7 -23.63 -31.62 -37.82
N LYS A 8 -22.53 -31.15 -38.44
CA LYS A 8 -21.38 -30.54 -37.74
C LYS A 8 -21.52 -29.02 -37.61
N LYS A 9 -22.71 -28.51 -37.29
CA LYS A 9 -22.91 -27.07 -37.04
C LYS A 9 -23.45 -26.87 -35.62
N ARG A 10 -22.57 -26.35 -34.75
CA ARG A 10 -22.83 -25.77 -33.43
C ARG A 10 -23.12 -26.75 -32.27
N ARG A 11 -22.10 -27.48 -31.83
CA ARG A 11 -21.92 -27.67 -30.38
C ARG A 11 -21.45 -26.32 -29.81
N LYS A 12 -22.40 -25.41 -29.54
CA LYS A 12 -22.15 -24.34 -28.57
C LYS A 12 -22.01 -25.05 -27.23
N GLU A 13 -20.81 -25.08 -26.68
CA GLU A 13 -20.57 -25.49 -25.30
C GLU A 13 -21.52 -24.67 -24.40
N LYS A 14 -22.60 -25.31 -23.94
CA LYS A 14 -23.45 -24.76 -22.89
C LYS A 14 -22.63 -24.87 -21.61
N ILE A 15 -21.76 -23.90 -21.38
CA ILE A 15 -21.12 -23.72 -20.07
C ILE A 15 -22.27 -23.69 -19.05
N THR A 16 -22.30 -24.70 -18.20
CA THR A 16 -23.34 -24.90 -17.20
C THR A 16 -23.31 -23.75 -16.20
N TRP A 17 -24.44 -23.42 -15.59
CA TRP A 17 -24.50 -22.39 -14.54
C TRP A 17 -23.48 -22.64 -13.41
N ARG A 18 -23.18 -23.92 -13.12
CA ARG A 18 -22.16 -24.34 -12.16
C ARG A 18 -20.74 -23.97 -12.62
N GLU A 19 -20.40 -24.22 -13.88
CA GLU A 19 -19.09 -23.85 -14.46
C GLU A 19 -18.92 -22.33 -14.50
N ARG A 20 -19.97 -21.57 -14.87
CA ARG A 20 -19.93 -20.09 -14.83
C ARG A 20 -19.70 -19.55 -13.42
N ASN A 21 -20.36 -20.12 -12.42
CA ASN A 21 -20.18 -19.71 -11.03
C ASN A 21 -18.81 -20.11 -10.48
N ALA A 22 -18.26 -21.25 -10.92
CA ALA A 22 -16.91 -21.66 -10.56
C ALA A 22 -15.85 -20.70 -11.13
N VAL A 23 -15.97 -20.34 -12.41
CA VAL A 23 -15.08 -19.36 -13.07
C VAL A 23 -15.14 -18.01 -12.35
N LYS A 24 -16.34 -17.48 -12.08
CA LYS A 24 -16.51 -16.22 -11.33
C LYS A 24 -15.91 -16.27 -9.92
N LYS A 25 -16.05 -17.42 -9.24
CA LYS A 25 -15.47 -17.61 -7.91
C LYS A 25 -13.94 -17.60 -7.96
N GLU A 26 -13.35 -18.21 -8.98
CA GLU A 26 -11.90 -18.23 -9.17
C GLU A 26 -11.35 -16.85 -9.56
N GLU A 27 -12.03 -16.14 -10.46
CA GLU A 27 -11.71 -14.75 -10.82
C GLU A 27 -11.76 -13.83 -9.59
N LYS A 28 -12.83 -13.93 -8.79
CA LYS A 28 -12.96 -13.18 -7.54
C LYS A 28 -11.83 -13.50 -6.55
N LYS A 29 -11.45 -14.77 -6.42
CA LYS A 29 -10.36 -15.21 -5.56
C LYS A 29 -9.01 -14.67 -6.06
N LYS A 30 -8.78 -14.68 -7.37
CA LYS A 30 -7.58 -14.11 -7.99
C LYS A 30 -7.47 -12.62 -7.70
N ILE A 31 -8.55 -11.86 -7.90
CA ILE A 31 -8.62 -10.43 -7.59
C ILE A 31 -8.30 -10.15 -6.11
N GLN A 32 -8.89 -10.93 -5.20
CA GLN A 32 -8.62 -10.81 -3.77
C GLN A 32 -7.14 -11.04 -3.46
N LEU A 33 -6.54 -12.09 -4.01
CA LEU A 33 -5.13 -12.44 -3.79
C LEU A 33 -4.18 -11.41 -4.41
N GLU A 34 -4.48 -10.92 -5.61
CA GLU A 34 -3.57 -10.06 -6.38
C GLU A 34 -3.66 -8.59 -5.99
N HIS A 35 -4.81 -8.10 -5.51
CA HIS A 35 -5.04 -6.67 -5.27
C HIS A 35 -5.45 -6.35 -3.83
N LEU A 36 -6.49 -7.01 -3.31
CA LEU A 36 -7.06 -6.61 -2.02
C LEU A 36 -6.22 -7.06 -0.82
N ASN A 37 -5.67 -8.27 -0.86
CA ASN A 37 -4.80 -8.78 0.20
C ASN A 37 -3.49 -7.99 0.32
N PRO A 38 -2.76 -7.69 -0.77
CA PRO A 38 -1.59 -6.81 -0.71
C PRO A 38 -1.94 -5.40 -0.18
N LEU A 39 -3.05 -4.81 -0.66
CA LEU A 39 -3.50 -3.52 -0.14
C LEU A 39 -3.74 -3.59 1.36
N ARG A 40 -4.48 -4.61 1.84
CA ARG A 40 -4.75 -4.79 3.27
C ARG A 40 -3.46 -4.93 4.09
N LEU A 41 -2.51 -5.74 3.63
CA LEU A 41 -1.23 -5.94 4.30
C LEU A 41 -0.46 -4.62 4.46
N PHE A 42 -0.20 -3.91 3.36
CA PHE A 42 0.61 -2.69 3.42
C PHE A 42 -0.12 -1.51 4.04
N LEU A 43 -1.46 -1.49 4.00
CA LEU A 43 -2.26 -0.54 4.77
C LEU A 43 -2.03 -0.73 6.27
N VAL A 44 -2.10 -1.98 6.75
CA VAL A 44 -1.89 -2.31 8.16
C VAL A 44 -0.46 -2.01 8.60
N GLU A 45 0.55 -2.43 7.84
CA GLU A 45 1.95 -2.18 8.18
C GLU A 45 2.28 -0.68 8.19
N CYS A 46 1.79 0.06 7.20
CA CYS A 46 2.00 1.51 7.14
C CYS A 46 1.24 2.23 8.27
N HIS A 47 0.01 1.80 8.59
CA HIS A 47 -0.77 2.36 9.70
C HIS A 47 -0.03 2.18 11.02
N PHE A 48 0.36 0.95 11.32
CA PHE A 48 1.09 0.64 12.54
C PHE A 48 2.39 1.46 12.64
N ARG A 49 3.14 1.55 11.53
CA ARG A 49 4.38 2.34 11.49
C ARG A 49 4.12 3.82 11.79
N LEU A 50 3.12 4.43 11.17
CA LEU A 50 2.75 5.83 11.42
C LEU A 50 2.31 6.07 12.87
N ALA A 51 1.51 5.16 13.42
CA ALA A 51 1.04 5.21 14.79
C ALA A 51 2.20 5.13 15.79
N GLU A 52 3.16 4.23 15.55
CA GLU A 52 4.35 4.09 16.38
C GLU A 52 5.24 5.33 16.32
N ILE A 53 5.43 5.91 15.13
CA ILE A 53 6.17 7.18 14.99
C ILE A 53 5.48 8.27 15.80
N ARG A 54 4.18 8.45 15.61
CA ARG A 54 3.36 9.43 16.34
C ARG A 54 3.48 9.23 17.85
N ARG A 55 3.39 7.99 18.34
CA ARG A 55 3.52 7.65 19.76
C ARG A 55 4.90 8.06 20.29
N ARG A 56 5.97 7.70 19.59
CA ARG A 56 7.36 8.05 19.99
C ARG A 56 7.58 9.56 20.03
N VAL A 57 7.07 10.29 19.03
CA VAL A 57 7.12 11.76 19.04
C VAL A 57 6.42 12.32 20.28
N LYS A 58 5.20 11.86 20.58
CA LYS A 58 4.40 12.36 21.71
C LYS A 58 4.96 12.01 23.09
N GLN A 59 5.71 10.91 23.21
CA GLN A 59 6.28 10.44 24.47
C GLN A 59 7.71 10.93 24.72
N SER A 60 8.34 11.55 23.72
CA SER A 60 9.67 12.14 23.85
C SER A 60 9.59 13.52 24.47
N ASP A 61 10.49 13.81 25.43
CA ASP A 61 10.63 15.14 26.04
C ASP A 61 10.90 16.24 25.00
N SER A 62 11.54 15.87 23.89
CA SER A 62 11.88 16.81 22.81
C SER A 62 10.77 16.95 21.76
N ASN A 63 9.65 16.23 21.90
CA ASN A 63 8.63 16.05 20.86
C ASN A 63 9.22 15.57 19.53
N LYS A 64 10.20 14.65 19.58
CA LYS A 64 10.83 14.07 18.38
C LYS A 64 11.01 12.57 18.54
N CYS A 65 11.04 11.87 17.41
CA CYS A 65 11.33 10.46 17.33
C CYS A 65 12.82 10.28 17.07
N ASP A 66 13.62 10.08 18.11
CA ASP A 66 15.10 10.09 18.03
C ASP A 66 15.66 9.12 16.99
N ILE A 67 14.99 7.98 16.78
CA ILE A 67 15.35 6.97 15.78
C ILE A 67 15.17 7.43 14.31
N PHE A 68 14.51 8.58 14.05
CA PHE A 68 14.38 9.19 12.72
C PHE A 68 15.44 10.26 12.46
N LEU A 69 16.16 10.72 13.49
CA LEU A 69 16.93 11.96 13.41
C LEU A 69 18.35 11.78 12.88
N PHE A 70 18.69 10.61 12.33
CA PHE A 70 20.01 10.35 11.75
C PHE A 70 20.25 11.13 10.45
N GLU A 71 19.18 11.46 9.71
CA GLU A 71 19.26 12.26 8.48
C GLU A 71 18.37 13.49 8.54
N LYS A 72 18.87 14.60 7.99
CA LYS A 72 18.17 15.90 7.99
C LYS A 72 17.45 16.17 6.67
N ASN A 73 17.89 15.56 5.58
CA ASN A 73 17.34 15.75 4.25
C ASN A 73 17.49 14.48 3.39
N PRO A 74 16.75 14.39 2.27
CA PRO A 74 16.83 13.22 1.38
C PRO A 74 18.19 13.02 0.71
N ASP A 75 18.90 14.10 0.37
CA ASP A 75 20.18 14.04 -0.35
C ASP A 75 21.26 13.28 0.44
N GLY A 76 21.16 13.30 1.78
CA GLY A 76 22.04 12.54 2.67
C GLY A 76 22.01 11.03 2.46
N ILE A 77 20.95 10.47 1.86
CA ILE A 77 20.76 9.01 1.70
C ILE A 77 21.58 8.45 0.53
N LYS A 78 21.80 9.23 -0.54
CA LYS A 78 22.37 8.75 -1.80
C LYS A 78 23.75 8.12 -1.64
N ASN A 79 24.55 8.66 -0.71
CA ASN A 79 25.93 8.23 -0.47
C ASN A 79 26.07 7.23 0.70
N LYS A 80 24.96 6.66 1.19
CA LYS A 80 25.00 5.73 2.33
C LYS A 80 25.37 4.31 1.90
N GLU A 81 26.16 3.66 2.74
CA GLU A 81 26.53 2.26 2.57
C GLU A 81 25.43 1.31 3.03
N ASP A 82 25.47 0.07 2.54
CA ASP A 82 24.50 -0.98 2.87
C ASP A 82 24.35 -1.20 4.39
N LEU A 83 25.43 -1.01 5.15
CA LEU A 83 25.41 -1.17 6.62
C LEU A 83 24.49 -0.15 7.30
N TRP A 84 24.45 1.09 6.79
CA TRP A 84 23.60 2.15 7.34
C TRP A 84 22.11 1.82 7.15
N PHE A 85 21.73 1.28 5.99
CA PHE A 85 20.36 0.83 5.72
C PHE A 85 19.92 -0.32 6.65
N ASN A 86 20.86 -1.09 7.19
CA ASN A 86 20.57 -2.19 8.13
C ASN A 86 20.65 -1.77 9.60
N ARG A 87 21.09 -0.54 9.89
CA ARG A 87 21.31 -0.03 11.26
C ARG A 87 20.55 1.27 11.46
N GLU A 88 21.26 2.39 11.53
CA GLU A 88 20.73 3.69 11.93
C GLU A 88 19.66 4.19 10.94
N GLY A 89 19.84 3.93 9.65
CA GLY A 89 18.89 4.31 8.59
C GLY A 89 17.70 3.37 8.44
N CYS A 90 17.76 2.16 9.01
CA CYS A 90 16.78 1.11 8.76
C CYS A 90 15.35 1.57 9.07
N TYR A 91 15.15 2.24 10.21
CA TYR A 91 13.80 2.62 10.63
C TYR A 91 13.17 3.68 9.71
N LEU A 92 13.93 4.72 9.33
CA LEU A 92 13.48 5.74 8.37
C LEU A 92 13.17 5.12 7.01
N VAL A 93 14.11 4.36 6.46
CA VAL A 93 13.99 3.83 5.10
C VAL A 93 12.93 2.74 5.00
N SER A 94 12.79 1.88 6.01
CA SER A 94 11.69 0.90 6.06
C SER A 94 10.32 1.57 6.19
N SER A 95 10.21 2.70 6.89
CA SER A 95 8.97 3.48 6.94
C SER A 95 8.59 4.04 5.56
N CYS A 96 9.59 4.56 4.84
CA CYS A 96 9.41 5.00 3.45
C CYS A 96 8.99 3.83 2.55
N TYR A 97 9.66 2.68 2.67
CA TYR A 97 9.38 1.48 1.90
C TYR A 97 7.92 1.00 2.07
N LEU A 98 7.43 0.93 3.31
CA LEU A 98 6.06 0.51 3.61
C LEU A 98 5.02 1.46 3.00
N ALA A 99 5.24 2.77 3.09
CA ALA A 99 4.36 3.76 2.48
C ALA A 99 4.41 3.69 0.94
N ALA A 100 5.59 3.48 0.35
CA ALA A 100 5.72 3.27 -1.09
C ALA A 100 4.96 2.00 -1.54
N CYS A 101 5.05 0.90 -0.78
CA CYS A 101 4.30 -0.33 -1.06
C CYS A 101 2.80 -0.10 -1.00
N LEU A 102 2.33 0.69 -0.03
CA LEU A 102 0.93 1.10 0.06
C LEU A 102 0.51 1.89 -1.20
N PHE A 103 1.30 2.87 -1.64
CA PHE A 103 0.99 3.62 -2.87
C PHE A 103 0.93 2.72 -4.11
N SER A 104 1.86 1.76 -4.22
CA SER A 104 1.83 0.77 -5.30
C SER A 104 0.54 -0.07 -5.27
N CYS A 105 0.12 -0.52 -4.09
CA CYS A 105 -1.13 -1.28 -3.94
C CYS A 105 -2.38 -0.43 -4.24
N LEU A 106 -2.41 0.84 -3.82
CA LEU A 106 -3.50 1.77 -4.13
C LEU A 106 -3.61 2.03 -5.64
N ASN A 107 -2.47 2.19 -6.33
CA ASN A 107 -2.42 2.33 -7.79
C ASN A 107 -2.98 1.09 -8.47
N ARG A 108 -2.51 -0.10 -8.07
CA ARG A 108 -2.96 -1.37 -8.66
C ARG A 108 -4.45 -1.59 -8.46
N VAL A 109 -5.00 -1.26 -7.29
CA VAL A 109 -6.45 -1.32 -7.07
C VAL A 109 -7.19 -0.36 -8.01
N ARG A 110 -6.70 0.88 -8.19
CA ARG A 110 -7.29 1.86 -9.10
C ARG A 110 -7.26 1.40 -10.56
N GLU A 111 -6.13 0.87 -11.01
CA GLU A 111 -5.97 0.35 -12.39
C GLU A 111 -6.84 -0.89 -12.63
N SER A 112 -7.13 -1.64 -11.57
CA SER A 112 -7.88 -2.90 -11.66
C SER A 112 -9.38 -2.74 -11.43
N VAL A 113 -9.87 -1.51 -11.15
CA VAL A 113 -11.30 -1.20 -10.92
C VAL A 113 -12.24 -1.82 -11.94
N PRO A 114 -11.96 -1.77 -13.26
CA PRO A 114 -12.87 -2.37 -14.25
C PRO A 114 -13.07 -3.89 -14.06
N PHE A 115 -12.19 -4.53 -13.29
CA PHE A 115 -12.16 -5.97 -13.05
C PHE A 115 -12.50 -6.33 -11.60
N LEU A 116 -12.64 -5.37 -10.67
CA LEU A 116 -13.05 -5.67 -9.29
C LEU A 116 -14.55 -6.01 -9.29
N GLU A 117 -14.91 -7.27 -9.00
CA GLU A 117 -16.30 -7.70 -8.84
C GLU A 117 -16.67 -7.86 -7.35
N LEU A 118 -16.52 -6.79 -6.54
CA LEU A 118 -17.00 -6.81 -5.14
C LEU A 118 -18.53 -6.64 -5.12
N SER A 119 -18.98 -5.46 -5.57
CA SER A 119 -20.33 -5.03 -5.94
C SER A 119 -20.22 -3.58 -6.45
N LYS A 120 -21.09 -3.09 -7.35
CA LYS A 120 -20.95 -1.72 -7.91
C LYS A 120 -20.82 -0.62 -6.84
N THR A 121 -21.52 -0.79 -5.72
CA THR A 121 -21.47 0.13 -4.57
C THR A 121 -20.17 0.00 -3.78
N ASP A 122 -19.65 -1.21 -3.62
CA ASP A 122 -18.41 -1.47 -2.89
C ASP A 122 -17.18 -1.07 -3.69
N ASP A 123 -17.17 -1.20 -5.02
CA ASP A 123 -16.05 -0.76 -5.88
C ASP A 123 -15.90 0.77 -5.81
N THR A 124 -17.02 1.48 -5.86
CA THR A 124 -17.06 2.95 -5.71
C THR A 124 -16.58 3.37 -4.33
N ARG A 125 -17.00 2.65 -3.28
CA ARG A 125 -16.58 2.91 -1.91
C ARG A 125 -15.09 2.63 -1.69
N LEU A 126 -14.58 1.52 -2.22
CA LEU A 126 -13.16 1.18 -2.18
C LEU A 126 -12.31 2.28 -2.81
N LEU A 127 -12.73 2.79 -3.97
CA LEU A 127 -12.03 3.90 -4.63
C LEU A 127 -12.09 5.19 -3.84
N ALA A 128 -13.25 5.54 -3.29
CA ALA A 128 -13.41 6.73 -2.46
C ALA A 128 -12.51 6.66 -1.22
N LEU A 129 -12.46 5.52 -0.52
CA LEU A 129 -11.61 5.31 0.64
C LEU A 129 -10.11 5.28 0.29
N SER A 130 -9.74 4.63 -0.82
CA SER A 130 -8.36 4.62 -1.34
C SER A 130 -7.88 6.04 -1.69
N THR A 131 -8.76 6.83 -2.30
CA THR A 131 -8.50 8.24 -2.61
C THR A 131 -8.41 9.07 -1.34
N LYS A 132 -9.29 8.82 -0.35
CA LYS A 132 -9.25 9.47 0.96
C LYS A 132 -7.88 9.28 1.62
N VAL A 133 -7.36 8.05 1.67
CA VAL A 133 -6.00 7.76 2.20
C VAL A 133 -4.94 8.58 1.44
N SER A 134 -4.95 8.53 0.10
CA SER A 134 -4.00 9.26 -0.74
C SER A 134 -4.03 10.78 -0.46
N LEU A 135 -5.21 11.36 -0.27
CA LEU A 135 -5.39 12.78 0.04
C LEU A 135 -4.90 13.16 1.46
N ARG A 136 -4.93 12.25 2.43
CA ARG A 136 -4.39 12.54 3.77
C ARG A 136 -2.87 12.62 3.77
N PHE A 137 -2.19 11.83 2.95
CA PHE A 137 -0.74 11.96 2.76
C PHE A 137 -0.34 13.31 2.13
N LEU A 138 -1.21 13.95 1.34
CA LEU A 138 -0.95 15.24 0.69
C LEU A 138 -0.98 16.43 1.66
N ARG A 139 -1.79 16.38 2.72
CA ARG A 139 -2.03 17.54 3.59
C ARG A 139 -0.75 18.13 4.17
N ASN A 140 -0.77 19.46 4.36
CA ASN A 140 0.34 20.24 4.91
C ASN A 140 1.66 19.99 4.18
N PHE A 141 1.64 20.15 2.84
CA PHE A 141 2.78 19.93 1.95
C PHE A 141 3.44 18.55 2.15
N GLY A 142 2.62 17.53 2.33
CA GLY A 142 3.07 16.15 2.47
C GLY A 142 3.50 15.55 1.13
N ILE A 143 3.00 14.38 0.80
CA ILE A 143 3.35 13.67 -0.43
C ILE A 143 2.29 13.97 -1.49
N PHE A 144 2.68 14.61 -2.59
CA PHE A 144 1.73 14.98 -3.64
C PHE A 144 1.10 13.76 -4.30
N TYR A 145 -0.20 13.81 -4.57
CA TYR A 145 -0.96 12.69 -5.15
C TYR A 145 -0.35 12.15 -6.45
N VAL A 146 0.15 13.03 -7.32
CA VAL A 146 0.83 12.63 -8.56
C VAL A 146 2.16 11.93 -8.26
N SER A 147 2.93 12.41 -7.29
CA SER A 147 4.17 11.77 -6.86
C SER A 147 3.90 10.42 -6.19
N GLN A 148 2.82 10.26 -5.43
CA GLN A 148 2.40 8.97 -4.87
C GLN A 148 2.20 7.94 -5.98
N PHE A 149 1.60 8.36 -7.11
CA PHE A 149 1.44 7.48 -8.27
C PHE A 149 2.80 7.03 -8.82
N SER A 150 3.73 7.95 -9.10
CA SER A 150 5.07 7.62 -9.59
C SER A 150 5.85 6.73 -8.61
N ILE A 151 5.87 7.07 -7.31
CA ILE A 151 6.49 6.27 -6.26
C ILE A 151 5.95 4.82 -6.28
N GLY A 152 4.62 4.68 -6.35
CA GLY A 152 3.99 3.36 -6.39
C GLY A 152 4.26 2.59 -7.68
N HIS A 153 4.40 3.29 -8.80
CA HIS A 153 4.75 2.71 -10.09
C HIS A 153 6.19 2.16 -10.09
N ASP A 154 7.15 2.96 -9.61
CA ASP A 154 8.58 2.61 -9.61
C ASP A 154 8.90 1.49 -8.60
N LEU A 155 8.04 1.29 -7.59
CA LEU A 155 8.17 0.19 -6.65
C LEU A 155 7.63 -1.15 -7.17
N TYR A 156 7.06 -1.20 -8.38
CA TYR A 156 6.50 -2.42 -8.94
C TYR A 156 7.33 -2.95 -10.11
N ASN A 157 7.92 -4.12 -9.95
CA ASN A 157 8.55 -4.83 -11.05
C ASN A 157 7.47 -5.53 -11.88
N ARG A 158 7.14 -4.94 -13.04
CA ARG A 158 6.14 -5.47 -13.98
C ARG A 158 6.56 -6.77 -14.65
N ALA A 159 7.86 -6.97 -14.87
CA ALA A 159 8.37 -8.19 -15.50
C ALA A 159 8.22 -9.41 -14.57
N GLU A 160 8.43 -9.20 -13.27
CA GLU A 160 8.31 -10.26 -12.25
C GLU A 160 6.97 -10.25 -11.52
N ASN A 161 6.06 -9.32 -11.89
CA ASN A 161 4.74 -9.15 -11.30
C ASN A 161 4.75 -9.10 -9.76
N ARG A 162 5.69 -8.33 -9.19
CA ARG A 162 5.87 -8.19 -7.73
C ARG A 162 6.35 -6.81 -7.33
N LEU A 163 6.18 -6.49 -6.06
CA LEU A 163 6.85 -5.32 -5.45
C LEU A 163 8.36 -5.55 -5.37
N LEU A 164 9.12 -4.46 -5.43
CA LEU A 164 10.52 -4.46 -5.05
C LEU A 164 10.67 -4.93 -3.60
N THR A 165 11.71 -5.69 -3.33
CA THR A 165 12.18 -6.02 -1.99
C THR A 165 12.77 -4.78 -1.32
N TYR A 166 12.92 -4.82 0.01
CA TYR A 166 13.57 -3.74 0.75
C TYR A 166 14.99 -3.44 0.23
N ARG A 167 15.77 -4.48 -0.11
CA ARG A 167 17.13 -4.31 -0.65
C ARG A 167 17.11 -3.60 -2.01
N GLU A 168 16.21 -4.00 -2.91
CA GLU A 168 16.05 -3.34 -4.21
C GLU A 168 15.62 -1.88 -4.05
N PHE A 169 14.73 -1.60 -3.08
CA PHE A 169 14.34 -0.24 -2.75
C PHE A 169 15.52 0.61 -2.22
N CYS A 170 16.36 0.07 -1.34
CA CYS A 170 17.58 0.77 -0.90
C CYS A 170 18.55 1.06 -2.05
N ASN A 171 18.64 0.16 -3.03
CA ASN A 171 19.41 0.40 -4.26
C ASN A 171 18.80 1.53 -5.09
N LEU A 172 17.46 1.53 -5.24
CA LEU A 172 16.73 2.58 -5.94
C LEU A 172 16.97 3.96 -5.31
N LEU A 173 16.97 4.06 -3.98
CA LEU A 173 17.23 5.32 -3.26
C LEU A 173 18.66 5.88 -3.46
N ARG A 174 19.60 5.07 -3.93
CA ARG A 174 20.97 5.51 -4.28
C ARG A 174 21.12 5.91 -5.74
N SER A 175 20.15 5.58 -6.58
CA SER A 175 20.15 5.91 -8.01
C SER A 175 19.71 7.36 -8.26
N GLU A 176 19.90 7.86 -9.48
CA GLU A 176 19.37 9.16 -9.90
C GLU A 176 17.84 9.19 -9.93
N ASP A 177 17.19 8.03 -10.09
CA ASP A 177 15.73 7.90 -10.12
C ASP A 177 15.09 8.11 -8.73
N ALA A 178 15.91 8.22 -7.67
CA ALA A 178 15.46 8.47 -6.31
C ALA A 178 14.73 9.82 -6.11
N ILE A 179 14.78 10.74 -7.08
CA ILE A 179 14.19 12.09 -6.97
C ILE A 179 12.70 12.07 -6.60
N TRP A 180 11.95 11.06 -7.08
CA TRP A 180 10.53 10.92 -6.77
C TRP A 180 10.28 10.50 -5.32
N PHE A 181 11.27 9.94 -4.64
CA PHE A 181 11.22 9.52 -3.25
C PHE A 181 11.66 10.62 -2.28
N SER A 182 12.25 11.71 -2.75
CA SER A 182 12.73 12.80 -1.88
C SER A 182 11.62 13.37 -1.00
N ARG A 183 10.43 13.60 -1.57
CA ARG A 183 9.28 14.11 -0.80
C ARG A 183 8.75 13.11 0.22
N LEU A 184 8.85 11.80 -0.07
CA LEU A 184 8.48 10.72 0.85
C LEU A 184 9.46 10.64 2.03
N ILE A 185 10.76 10.70 1.76
CA ILE A 185 11.80 10.74 2.79
C ILE A 185 11.61 11.98 3.67
N GLU A 186 11.43 13.15 3.05
CA GLU A 186 11.23 14.40 3.77
C GLU A 186 9.94 14.39 4.59
N TYR A 187 8.86 13.77 4.10
CA TYR A 187 7.63 13.57 4.87
C TYR A 187 7.91 12.84 6.19
N PHE A 188 8.67 11.74 6.15
CA PHE A 188 9.01 10.98 7.34
C PHE A 188 10.01 11.68 8.26
N ILE A 189 11.00 12.40 7.71
CA ILE A 189 11.94 13.23 8.50
C ILE A 189 11.16 14.31 9.26
N GLN A 190 10.30 15.08 8.59
CA GLN A 190 9.49 16.12 9.23
C GLN A 190 8.59 15.54 10.33
N THR A 191 7.94 14.41 10.06
CA THR A 191 7.09 13.74 11.05
C THR A 191 7.90 13.26 12.25
N GLY A 192 9.09 12.68 12.02
CA GLY A 192 10.02 12.32 13.08
C GLY A 192 10.51 13.52 13.90
N GLN A 193 10.57 14.70 13.30
CA GLN A 193 10.89 15.97 13.98
C GLN A 193 9.69 16.61 14.71
N GLY A 194 8.55 15.92 14.79
CA GLY A 194 7.35 16.43 15.45
C GLY A 194 6.56 17.44 14.62
N GLN A 195 6.89 17.60 13.35
CA GLN A 195 6.21 18.55 12.46
C GLN A 195 4.98 17.92 11.81
N ASN A 196 3.95 18.73 11.59
CA ASN A 196 2.75 18.37 10.84
C ASN A 196 2.02 17.12 11.36
N LEU A 197 2.04 16.83 12.66
CA LEU A 197 1.48 15.59 13.23
C LEU A 197 -0.02 15.41 12.96
N GLU A 198 -0.78 16.49 12.78
CA GLU A 198 -2.19 16.44 12.38
C GLU A 198 -2.40 15.63 11.09
N ARG A 199 -1.48 15.74 10.11
CA ARG A 199 -1.58 14.96 8.86
C ARG A 199 -1.43 13.46 9.11
N ILE A 200 -0.69 13.07 10.15
CA ILE A 200 -0.54 11.67 10.55
C ILE A 200 -1.83 11.18 11.19
N ASP A 201 -2.42 11.97 12.09
CA ASP A 201 -3.67 11.62 12.77
C ASP A 201 -4.80 11.40 11.75
N GLU A 202 -4.88 12.27 10.75
CA GLU A 202 -5.85 12.11 9.68
C GLU A 202 -5.56 10.93 8.74
N ALA A 203 -4.28 10.68 8.42
CA ALA A 203 -3.89 9.52 7.62
C ALA A 203 -4.25 8.22 8.33
N LEU A 204 -3.94 8.11 9.63
CA LEU A 204 -4.31 6.98 10.48
C LEU A 204 -5.83 6.75 10.46
N ALA A 205 -6.63 7.80 10.67
CA ALA A 205 -8.09 7.69 10.64
C ALA A 205 -8.63 7.21 9.27
N ALA A 206 -8.08 7.73 8.16
CA ALA A 206 -8.48 7.29 6.82
C ALA A 206 -8.05 5.85 6.53
N MET A 207 -6.88 5.43 7.01
CA MET A 207 -6.36 4.08 6.85
C MET A 207 -7.16 3.08 7.69
N ALA A 208 -7.57 3.45 8.90
CA ALA A 208 -8.44 2.64 9.75
C ALA A 208 -9.81 2.39 9.10
N GLU A 209 -10.41 3.43 8.50
CA GLU A 209 -11.67 3.29 7.77
C GLU A 209 -11.54 2.38 6.54
N LEU A 210 -10.47 2.53 5.75
CA LEU A 210 -10.20 1.65 4.62
C LEU A 210 -9.94 0.21 5.08
N SER A 211 -9.22 0.01 6.19
CA SER A 211 -8.97 -1.34 6.74
C SER A 211 -10.28 -2.00 7.15
N SER A 212 -11.14 -1.31 7.89
CA SER A 212 -12.46 -1.82 8.31
C SER A 212 -13.32 -2.24 7.11
N PHE A 213 -13.30 -1.44 6.04
CA PHE A 213 -13.95 -1.80 4.79
C PHE A 213 -13.35 -3.06 4.15
N LEU A 214 -12.02 -3.15 4.03
CA LEU A 214 -11.33 -4.31 3.44
C LEU A 214 -11.54 -5.58 4.26
N ASP A 215 -11.54 -5.48 5.58
CA ASP A 215 -11.80 -6.59 6.50
C ASP A 215 -13.20 -7.18 6.28
N SER A 216 -14.19 -6.31 6.09
CA SER A 216 -15.57 -6.68 5.76
C SER A 216 -15.70 -7.26 4.35
N ALA A 217 -15.04 -6.66 3.36
CA ALA A 217 -15.16 -7.05 1.95
C ALA A 217 -14.39 -8.34 1.59
N VAL A 218 -13.29 -8.62 2.29
CA VAL A 218 -12.41 -9.78 2.04
C VAL A 218 -12.66 -10.93 3.04
N GLY A 219 -13.40 -10.68 4.13
CA GLY A 219 -13.70 -11.69 5.16
C GLY A 219 -12.50 -12.02 6.06
N GLY A 220 -11.62 -11.04 6.28
CA GLY A 220 -10.30 -11.22 6.90
C GLY A 220 -10.25 -11.14 8.43
N GLY A 221 -11.33 -10.73 9.09
CA GLY A 221 -11.31 -10.37 10.52
C GLY A 221 -10.68 -9.00 10.78
N GLU A 222 -10.47 -8.63 12.04
CA GLU A 222 -10.00 -7.31 12.47
C GLU A 222 -8.48 -7.14 12.26
N SER A 223 -8.05 -6.75 11.06
CA SER A 223 -6.63 -6.80 10.67
C SER A 223 -5.76 -5.86 11.50
N LEU A 224 -6.21 -4.62 11.73
CA LEU A 224 -5.47 -3.66 12.55
C LEU A 224 -5.38 -4.14 14.01
N GLY A 225 -6.51 -4.53 14.61
CA GLY A 225 -6.53 -5.03 15.99
C GLY A 225 -5.59 -6.23 16.19
N GLN A 226 -5.55 -7.17 15.24
CA GLN A 226 -4.61 -8.29 15.28
C GLN A 226 -3.15 -7.83 15.21
N ARG A 227 -2.83 -6.84 14.35
CA ARG A 227 -1.48 -6.27 14.26
C ARG A 227 -1.04 -5.65 15.58
N TYR A 228 -1.86 -4.82 16.21
CA TYR A 228 -1.56 -4.20 17.51
C TYR A 228 -1.35 -5.26 18.60
N ARG A 229 -2.23 -6.26 18.69
CA ARG A 229 -2.10 -7.38 19.64
C ARG A 229 -0.80 -8.17 19.44
N SER A 230 -0.39 -8.42 18.20
CA SER A 230 0.85 -9.15 17.91
C SER A 230 2.13 -8.44 18.38
N GLU A 231 2.07 -7.12 18.55
CA GLU A 231 3.19 -6.28 19.02
C GLU A 231 3.11 -5.98 20.52
N GLY A 232 2.07 -6.48 21.21
CA GLY A 232 1.84 -6.19 22.62
C GLY A 232 1.49 -4.73 22.91
N VAL A 233 0.94 -4.00 21.93
CA VAL A 233 0.55 -2.59 22.06
C VAL A 233 -0.98 -2.50 22.07
N GLU A 234 -1.58 -1.76 23.02
CA GLU A 234 -3.02 -1.49 22.99
C GLU A 234 -3.38 -0.67 21.74
N ALA A 235 -4.49 -1.02 21.09
CA ALA A 235 -4.96 -0.31 19.90
C ALA A 235 -5.25 1.16 20.26
N ILE A 236 -4.74 2.09 19.43
CA ILE A 236 -4.90 3.54 19.60
C ILE A 236 -6.23 4.00 19.01
#